data_AF-A0AAU9IG67-F1
#
_entry.id   AF-A0AAU9IG67-F1
#
_cell.length_a   1.000
_cell.length_b   1.000
_cell.length_c   1.000
_cell.angle_alpha   90.00
_cell.angle_beta   90.00
_cell.angle_gamma   90.00
#
_symmetry.space_group_name_H-M   'P 1'
#
loop_
_entity.id
_entity.type
_entity.pdbx_description
1 polymer ?
#
loop_
_entity_poly.entity_id
_entity_poly.type
_entity_poly.pdbx_seq_one_letter_code
_entity_poly.pdbx_strand_id
1 'polypeptide(L)'
;MNFDEETDKEYENNAIKLLQNQLSKLTVQSRSLCQSLKGEKERLERLSSQLHLTKQQIDFFSQETHRALEGIKDANWQFTKEICSELGKIKNPTNTLLEVCDKFMLMLDQKDRSWKTFRAITKNYSPLRSLMSSVQAENLTDEQVNEILPIWKKQQQIQAKLQKVSKGAQVIAEWISYSVEYKLKKETLTSSKRRLPELEKKVKNQVSKIAEINAQILILEEQISEVKINIDNSPGDEEEQTEEEMSVISMRSTNLSVKPKNEEKVVSFAQDGFAEEIVQRSNIKDTLSEVPNEGCDIKEQNILIDTPRFIESKFPNFNLMSEDLYGEEPKKSKEDEDHVDIIYEDNHELMGCCRSRFFCF
;
A
#
# COMPACT_ATOMS: atom_id res chain seq x y z
N MET A 1 -66.39 -39.58 16.73
CA MET A 1 -65.70 -38.38 17.25
C MET A 1 -64.29 -38.32 16.66
N ASN A 2 -64.10 -38.62 15.36
CA ASN A 2 -62.78 -38.64 14.72
C ASN A 2 -62.57 -37.46 13.77
N PHE A 3 -63.57 -36.56 13.64
CA PHE A 3 -63.51 -35.42 12.74
C PHE A 3 -62.64 -34.27 13.28
N ASP A 4 -62.39 -34.23 14.59
CA ASP A 4 -61.59 -33.17 15.22
C ASP A 4 -60.07 -33.46 15.10
N GLU A 5 -59.64 -34.73 15.04
CA GLU A 5 -58.22 -35.11 14.94
C GLU A 5 -57.62 -34.82 13.55
N GLU A 6 -58.39 -35.00 12.47
CA GLU A 6 -57.90 -34.73 11.11
C GLU A 6 -57.65 -33.24 10.85
N THR A 7 -58.50 -32.37 11.40
CA THR A 7 -58.34 -30.93 11.25
C THR A 7 -57.12 -30.42 12.02
N ASP A 8 -56.86 -30.95 13.21
CA ASP A 8 -55.72 -30.55 14.03
C ASP A 8 -54.39 -30.93 13.34
N LYS A 9 -54.32 -32.13 12.75
CA LYS A 9 -53.16 -32.55 11.93
C LYS A 9 -52.95 -31.65 10.71
N GLU A 10 -54.02 -31.21 10.04
CA GLU A 10 -53.90 -30.30 8.91
C GLU A 10 -53.35 -28.93 9.32
N TYR A 11 -53.76 -28.40 10.47
CA TYR A 11 -53.23 -27.14 11.01
C TYR A 11 -51.75 -27.25 11.38
N GLU A 12 -51.34 -28.33 12.04
CA GLU A 12 -49.95 -28.59 12.40
C GLU A 12 -49.06 -28.71 11.16
N ASN A 13 -49.49 -29.48 10.16
CA ASN A 13 -48.78 -29.61 8.88
C ASN A 13 -48.61 -28.27 8.16
N ASN A 14 -49.64 -27.43 8.18
CA ASN A 14 -49.57 -26.08 7.61
C ASN A 14 -48.61 -25.17 8.39
N ALA A 15 -48.55 -25.28 9.73
CA ALA A 15 -47.62 -24.53 10.57
C ALA A 15 -46.17 -24.93 10.32
N ILE A 16 -45.87 -26.24 10.25
CA ILE A 16 -44.53 -26.75 9.92
C ILE A 16 -44.09 -26.24 8.55
N LYS A 17 -44.97 -26.32 7.54
CA LYS A 17 -44.67 -25.81 6.19
C LYS A 17 -44.36 -24.31 6.18
N LEU A 18 -45.04 -23.52 7.01
CA LEU A 18 -44.76 -22.09 7.17
C LEU A 18 -43.36 -21.86 7.78
N LEU A 19 -43.01 -22.60 8.83
CA LEU A 19 -41.70 -22.53 9.49
C LEU A 19 -40.57 -22.96 8.55
N GLN A 20 -40.75 -24.02 7.78
CA GLN A 20 -39.79 -24.47 6.76
C GLN A 20 -39.56 -23.40 5.69
N ASN A 21 -40.62 -22.73 5.23
CA ASN A 21 -40.48 -21.61 4.30
C ASN A 21 -39.70 -20.45 4.92
N GLN A 22 -39.98 -20.09 6.18
CA GLN A 22 -39.23 -19.06 6.91
C GLN A 22 -37.75 -19.43 7.07
N LEU A 23 -37.45 -20.67 7.45
CA LEU A 23 -36.10 -21.20 7.57
C LEU A 23 -35.32 -21.08 6.24
N SER A 24 -35.95 -21.46 5.13
CA SER A 24 -35.34 -21.36 3.80
C SER A 24 -34.98 -19.90 3.46
N LYS A 25 -35.87 -18.95 3.77
CA LYS A 25 -35.65 -17.52 3.52
C LYS A 25 -34.51 -16.96 4.36
N LEU A 26 -34.49 -17.26 5.66
CA LEU A 26 -33.41 -16.82 6.56
C LEU A 26 -32.06 -17.41 6.15
N THR A 27 -32.03 -18.69 5.73
CA THR A 27 -30.82 -19.37 5.27
C THR A 27 -30.24 -18.70 4.01
N VAL A 28 -31.09 -18.36 3.03
CA VAL A 28 -30.67 -17.63 1.83
C VAL A 28 -30.13 -16.24 2.18
N GLN A 29 -30.79 -15.52 3.10
CA GLN A 29 -30.34 -14.21 3.55
C GLN A 29 -28.98 -14.27 4.26
N SER A 30 -28.79 -15.24 5.16
CA SER A 30 -27.52 -15.49 5.85
C SER A 30 -26.39 -15.76 4.84
N ARG A 31 -26.62 -16.67 3.87
CA ARG A 31 -25.65 -16.96 2.79
C ARG A 31 -25.26 -15.71 2.00
N SER A 32 -26.23 -14.85 1.66
CA SER A 32 -25.98 -13.59 0.95
C SER A 32 -25.11 -12.63 1.78
N LEU A 33 -25.35 -12.51 3.09
CA LEU A 33 -24.51 -11.69 3.97
C LEU A 33 -23.09 -12.26 4.11
N CYS A 34 -22.93 -13.58 4.23
CA CYS A 34 -21.62 -14.22 4.24
C CYS A 34 -20.81 -13.95 2.96
N GLN A 35 -21.47 -13.95 1.79
CA GLN A 35 -20.82 -13.59 0.54
C GLN A 35 -20.43 -12.10 0.51
N SER A 36 -21.30 -11.21 0.97
CA SER A 36 -20.98 -9.78 1.10
C SER A 36 -19.80 -9.56 2.05
N LEU A 37 -19.78 -10.24 3.21
CA LEU A 37 -18.70 -10.18 4.18
C LEU A 37 -17.36 -10.56 3.56
N LYS A 38 -17.32 -11.62 2.76
CA LYS A 38 -16.11 -12.03 2.04
C LYS A 38 -15.60 -10.91 1.13
N GLY A 39 -16.48 -10.30 0.32
CA GLY A 39 -16.10 -9.18 -0.54
C GLY A 39 -15.59 -7.96 0.24
N GLU A 40 -16.22 -7.63 1.37
CA GLU A 40 -15.77 -6.52 2.23
C GLU A 40 -14.42 -6.82 2.91
N LYS A 41 -14.12 -8.08 3.27
CA LYS A 41 -12.82 -8.50 3.80
C LYS A 41 -11.71 -8.37 2.76
N GLU A 42 -11.94 -8.81 1.52
CA GLU A 42 -10.98 -8.64 0.42
C GLU A 42 -10.73 -7.15 0.12
N ARG A 43 -11.77 -6.31 0.17
CA ARG A 43 -11.64 -4.86 0.04
C ARG A 43 -10.80 -4.25 1.17
N LEU A 44 -10.99 -4.69 2.41
CA LEU A 44 -10.18 -4.27 3.55
C LEU A 44 -8.70 -4.63 3.38
N GLU A 45 -8.41 -5.83 2.89
CA GLU A 45 -7.05 -6.29 2.64
C GLU A 45 -6.34 -5.38 1.63
N ARG A 46 -6.99 -5.11 0.47
CA ARG A 46 -6.45 -4.19 -0.55
C ARG A 46 -6.18 -2.79 0.01
N LEU A 47 -7.11 -2.23 0.78
CA LEU A 47 -6.95 -0.91 1.41
C LEU A 47 -5.79 -0.92 2.43
N SER A 48 -5.65 -1.99 3.19
CA SER A 48 -4.58 -2.15 4.18
C SER A 48 -3.20 -2.27 3.51
N SER A 49 -3.09 -3.01 2.41
CA SER A 49 -1.86 -3.07 1.60
C SER A 49 -1.49 -1.69 1.03
N GLN A 50 -2.46 -0.95 0.50
CA GLN A 50 -2.22 0.43 0.02
C GLN A 50 -1.78 1.38 1.14
N LEU A 51 -2.40 1.27 2.33
CA LEU A 51 -2.02 2.04 3.50
C LEU A 51 -0.58 1.74 3.91
N HIS A 52 -0.20 0.46 3.95
CA HIS A 52 1.15 0.03 4.29
C HIS A 52 2.19 0.57 3.29
N LEU A 53 1.95 0.41 1.99
CA LEU A 53 2.83 0.95 0.93
C LEU A 53 2.97 2.47 1.04
N THR A 54 1.88 3.18 1.34
CA THR A 54 1.90 4.64 1.50
C THR A 54 2.76 5.05 2.71
N LYS A 55 2.69 4.31 3.83
CA LYS A 55 3.54 4.54 5.01
C LYS A 55 5.01 4.34 4.67
N GLN A 56 5.35 3.23 4.00
CA GLN A 56 6.71 2.95 3.56
C GLN A 56 7.25 4.04 2.61
N GLN A 57 6.43 4.51 1.67
CA GLN A 57 6.79 5.63 0.79
C GLN A 57 7.06 6.91 1.57
N ILE A 58 6.25 7.23 2.59
CA ILE A 58 6.47 8.40 3.46
C ILE A 58 7.81 8.29 4.17
N ASP A 59 8.15 7.12 4.70
CA ASP A 59 9.42 6.92 5.41
C ASP A 59 10.61 7.08 4.47
N PHE A 60 10.56 6.42 3.31
CA PHE A 60 11.58 6.53 2.27
C PHE A 60 11.79 7.99 1.83
N PHE A 61 10.73 8.69 1.42
CA PHE A 61 10.86 10.07 0.97
C PHE A 61 11.20 11.05 2.11
N SER A 62 10.89 10.72 3.37
CA SER A 62 11.35 11.52 4.52
C SER A 62 12.87 11.46 4.67
N GLN A 63 13.45 10.26 4.61
CA GLN A 63 14.91 10.07 4.66
C GLN A 63 15.59 10.73 3.47
N GLU A 64 15.07 10.51 2.26
CA GLU A 64 15.65 11.04 1.04
C GLU A 64 15.54 12.57 0.94
N THR A 65 14.49 13.17 1.50
CA THR A 65 14.36 14.64 1.65
C THR A 65 15.38 15.17 2.66
N HIS A 66 15.58 14.48 3.78
CA HIS A 66 16.59 14.86 4.77
C HIS A 66 18.00 14.80 4.19
N ARG A 67 18.35 13.72 3.49
CA ARG A 67 19.63 13.55 2.81
C ARG A 67 19.90 14.68 1.81
N ALA A 68 18.92 15.04 0.97
CA ALA A 68 19.07 16.14 0.03
C ALA A 68 19.28 17.48 0.76
N LEU A 69 18.55 17.72 1.87
CA LEU A 69 18.73 18.93 2.68
C LEU A 69 20.13 19.03 3.30
N GLU A 70 20.66 17.93 3.84
CA GLU A 70 22.04 17.90 4.32
C GLU A 70 23.03 18.14 3.18
N GLY A 71 22.79 17.59 1.98
CA GLY A 71 23.57 17.90 0.78
C GLY A 71 23.59 19.40 0.42
N ILE A 72 22.45 20.10 0.54
CA ILE A 72 22.39 21.57 0.37
C ILE A 72 23.25 22.27 1.43
N LYS A 73 23.14 21.85 2.71
CA LYS A 73 23.90 22.44 3.82
C LYS A 73 25.40 22.20 3.66
N ASP A 74 25.81 21.01 3.24
CA ASP A 74 27.19 20.64 3.00
C ASP A 74 27.79 21.41 1.84
N ALA A 75 27.08 21.50 0.71
CA ALA A 75 27.50 22.30 -0.43
C ALA A 75 27.60 23.79 -0.06
N ASN A 76 26.65 24.29 0.73
CA ASN A 76 26.79 25.61 1.34
C ASN A 76 28.07 25.65 2.18
N TRP A 77 28.26 24.80 3.18
CA TRP A 77 29.44 24.85 4.06
C TRP A 77 30.77 24.81 3.27
N GLN A 78 30.86 23.99 2.22
CA GLN A 78 32.03 23.93 1.34
C GLN A 78 32.25 25.19 0.50
N PHE A 79 31.24 26.03 0.28
CA PHE A 79 31.37 27.25 -0.52
C PHE A 79 32.03 28.39 0.28
N THR A 80 33.37 28.40 0.29
CA THR A 80 34.19 29.38 1.01
C THR A 80 34.51 30.64 0.18
N LYS A 81 35.11 31.65 0.83
CA LYS A 81 35.54 32.90 0.19
C LYS A 81 36.62 32.66 -0.87
N GLU A 82 37.52 31.72 -0.63
CA GLU A 82 38.61 31.33 -1.52
C GLU A 82 38.04 30.73 -2.80
N ILE A 83 37.15 29.74 -2.66
CA ILE A 83 36.46 29.09 -3.77
C ILE A 83 35.65 30.09 -4.60
N CYS A 84 34.93 31.00 -3.93
CA CYS A 84 34.19 32.08 -4.59
C CYS A 84 35.12 33.01 -5.38
N SER A 85 36.28 33.36 -4.81
CA SER A 85 37.27 34.23 -5.45
C SER A 85 37.93 33.57 -6.66
N GLU A 86 38.18 32.26 -6.61
CA GLU A 86 38.70 31.48 -7.74
C GLU A 86 37.74 31.48 -8.93
N LEU A 87 36.45 31.28 -8.68
CA LEU A 87 35.41 31.38 -9.71
C LEU A 87 35.45 32.74 -10.43
N GLY A 88 35.62 33.84 -9.70
CA GLY A 88 35.73 35.18 -10.26
C GLY A 88 36.98 35.43 -11.13
N LYS A 89 38.04 34.62 -10.97
CA LYS A 89 39.29 34.74 -11.75
C LYS A 89 39.20 34.11 -13.13
N ILE A 90 38.23 33.22 -13.37
CA ILE A 90 38.04 32.55 -14.66
C ILE A 90 37.73 33.62 -15.74
N LYS A 91 38.61 33.73 -16.74
CA LYS A 91 38.46 34.69 -17.85
C LYS A 91 37.57 34.14 -18.96
N ASN A 92 37.77 32.88 -19.31
CA ASN A 92 37.10 32.19 -20.42
C ASN A 92 36.36 30.96 -19.87
N PRO A 93 35.08 31.09 -19.46
CA PRO A 93 34.31 29.97 -18.93
C PRO A 93 33.98 28.95 -20.02
N THR A 94 33.91 27.67 -19.65
CA THR A 94 33.42 26.62 -20.56
C THR A 94 31.90 26.72 -20.72
N ASN A 95 31.35 26.16 -21.80
CA ASN A 95 29.89 26.16 -22.00
C ASN A 95 29.12 25.49 -20.84
N THR A 96 29.66 24.40 -20.28
CA THR A 96 29.07 23.74 -19.10
C THR A 96 29.07 24.64 -17.88
N LEU A 97 30.13 25.42 -17.66
CA LEU A 97 30.16 26.40 -16.56
C LEU A 97 29.15 27.53 -16.80
N LEU A 98 29.03 28.03 -18.04
CA LEU A 98 28.05 29.05 -18.40
C LEU A 98 26.62 28.58 -18.12
N GLU A 99 26.28 27.35 -18.52
CA GLU A 99 24.97 26.74 -18.28
C GLU A 99 24.66 26.63 -16.78
N VAL A 100 25.60 26.11 -15.99
CA VAL A 100 25.43 26.00 -14.52
C VAL A 100 25.30 27.38 -13.88
N CYS A 101 26.07 28.37 -14.30
CA CYS A 101 25.99 29.72 -13.74
C CYS A 101 24.68 30.43 -14.10
N ASP A 102 24.18 30.26 -15.33
CA ASP A 102 22.86 30.77 -15.73
C ASP A 102 21.76 30.23 -14.82
N LYS A 103 21.74 28.91 -14.60
CA LYS A 103 20.74 28.25 -13.73
C LYS A 103 20.91 28.57 -12.26
N PHE A 104 22.15 28.74 -11.79
CA PHE A 104 22.41 29.25 -10.45
C PHE A 104 21.82 30.66 -10.27
N MET A 105 22.04 31.56 -11.23
CA MET A 105 21.53 32.93 -11.18
C MET A 105 19.99 32.98 -11.26
N LEU A 106 19.37 32.06 -12.02
CA LEU A 106 17.92 31.83 -12.00
C LEU A 106 17.40 31.46 -10.61
N MET A 107 18.08 30.57 -9.88
CA MET A 107 17.69 30.17 -8.52
C MET A 107 17.86 31.30 -7.50
N LEU A 108 18.84 32.17 -7.70
CA LEU A 108 19.05 33.37 -6.88
C LEU A 108 18.11 34.54 -7.26
N ASP A 109 17.13 34.30 -8.14
CA ASP A 109 16.19 35.30 -8.67
C ASP A 109 16.87 36.54 -9.26
N GLN A 110 18.00 36.34 -9.95
CA GLN A 110 18.74 37.43 -10.59
C GLN A 110 18.21 37.67 -12.00
N LYS A 111 17.83 38.93 -12.29
CA LYS A 111 17.29 39.34 -13.59
C LYS A 111 18.29 39.17 -14.73
N ASP A 112 19.55 39.55 -14.51
CA ASP A 112 20.63 39.36 -15.45
C ASP A 112 21.46 38.13 -15.06
N ARG A 113 21.40 37.11 -15.91
CA ARG A 113 22.05 35.81 -15.72
C ARG A 113 23.35 35.66 -16.52
N SER A 114 23.83 36.76 -17.10
CA SER A 114 25.06 36.75 -17.90
C SER A 114 26.29 36.41 -17.04
N TRP A 115 27.30 35.80 -17.67
CA TRP A 115 28.58 35.53 -17.03
C TRP A 115 29.23 36.77 -16.42
N LYS A 116 29.07 37.95 -17.06
CA LYS A 116 29.62 39.20 -16.56
C LYS A 116 29.04 39.56 -15.19
N THR A 117 27.73 39.38 -15.03
CA THR A 117 27.02 39.68 -13.78
C THR A 117 27.32 38.63 -12.71
N PHE A 118 27.29 37.34 -13.05
CA PHE A 118 27.75 36.27 -12.16
C PHE A 118 29.18 36.54 -11.64
N ARG A 119 30.11 36.85 -12.54
CA ARG A 119 31.51 37.15 -12.21
C ARG A 119 31.68 38.41 -11.35
N ALA A 120 30.80 39.40 -11.50
CA ALA A 120 30.81 40.59 -10.65
C ALA A 120 30.34 40.26 -9.22
N ILE A 121 29.31 39.43 -9.09
CA ILE A 121 28.76 38.99 -7.80
C ILE A 121 29.78 38.12 -7.05
N THR A 122 30.50 37.22 -7.72
CA THR A 122 31.51 36.37 -7.07
C THR A 122 32.71 37.13 -6.48
N LYS A 123 32.91 38.41 -6.86
CA LYS A 123 33.89 39.28 -6.19
C LYS A 123 33.47 39.67 -4.77
N ASN A 124 32.17 39.60 -4.46
CA ASN A 124 31.60 39.97 -3.18
C ASN A 124 31.04 38.73 -2.48
N TYR A 125 31.92 37.97 -1.82
CA TYR A 125 31.56 36.70 -1.18
C TYR A 125 30.38 36.81 -0.21
N SER A 126 30.41 37.80 0.70
CA SER A 126 29.40 37.89 1.77
C SER A 126 27.97 38.10 1.24
N PRO A 127 27.71 39.04 0.31
CA PRO A 127 26.40 39.16 -0.32
C PRO A 127 25.96 37.90 -1.07
N LEU A 128 26.84 37.29 -1.87
CA LEU A 128 26.51 36.06 -2.60
C LEU A 128 26.17 34.92 -1.62
N ARG A 129 26.94 34.79 -0.55
CA ARG A 129 26.71 33.81 0.49
C ARG A 129 25.34 34.00 1.15
N SER A 130 25.00 35.24 1.48
CA SER A 130 23.69 35.58 2.03
C SER A 130 22.56 35.20 1.06
N LEU A 131 22.73 35.45 -0.24
CA LEU A 131 21.75 35.06 -1.26
C LEU A 131 21.57 33.54 -1.31
N MET A 132 22.66 32.77 -1.38
CA MET A 132 22.60 31.30 -1.37
C MET A 132 21.89 30.76 -0.14
N SER A 133 22.16 31.31 1.04
CA SER A 133 21.51 30.90 2.29
C SER A 133 20.05 31.33 2.41
N SER A 134 19.63 32.37 1.67
CA SER A 134 18.24 32.83 1.65
C SER A 134 17.34 32.00 0.74
N VAL A 135 17.91 31.25 -0.21
CA VAL A 135 17.12 30.39 -1.11
C VAL A 135 16.56 29.22 -0.33
N GLN A 136 15.23 29.11 -0.33
CA GLN A 136 14.51 27.96 0.18
C GLN A 136 14.15 27.06 -1.00
N ALA A 137 14.79 25.89 -1.10
CA ALA A 137 14.59 24.97 -2.22
C ALA A 137 13.11 24.54 -2.39
N GLU A 138 12.34 24.48 -1.30
CA GLU A 138 10.90 24.20 -1.33
C GLU A 138 10.06 25.25 -2.07
N ASN A 139 10.57 26.49 -2.17
CA ASN A 139 9.87 27.61 -2.80
C ASN A 139 10.24 27.82 -4.28
N LEU A 140 11.06 26.94 -4.86
CA LEU A 140 11.32 26.98 -6.31
C LEU A 140 10.01 26.78 -7.07
N THR A 141 9.80 27.60 -8.11
CA THR A 141 8.64 27.47 -9.01
C THR A 141 8.79 26.27 -9.95
N ASP A 142 7.69 25.75 -10.47
CA ASP A 142 7.71 24.66 -11.45
C ASP A 142 8.50 25.06 -12.70
N GLU A 143 8.39 26.31 -13.14
CA GLU A 143 9.15 26.86 -14.27
C GLU A 143 10.65 26.84 -13.98
N GLN A 144 11.08 27.30 -12.80
CA GLN A 144 12.48 27.23 -12.37
C GLN A 144 12.98 25.79 -12.35
N VAL A 145 12.23 24.88 -11.71
CA VAL A 145 12.61 23.46 -11.63
C VAL A 145 12.78 22.85 -13.01
N ASN A 146 11.85 23.11 -13.94
CA ASN A 146 11.91 22.59 -15.31
C ASN A 146 13.13 23.11 -16.08
N GLU A 147 13.49 24.39 -15.92
CA GLU A 147 14.70 24.95 -16.53
C GLU A 147 16.00 24.35 -15.97
N ILE A 148 16.00 23.97 -14.69
CA ILE A 148 17.18 23.45 -13.98
C ILE A 148 17.31 21.92 -14.17
N LEU A 149 16.20 21.23 -14.45
CA LEU A 149 16.12 19.77 -14.55
C LEU A 149 17.20 19.12 -15.46
N PRO A 150 17.61 19.71 -16.60
CA PRO A 150 18.71 19.17 -17.41
C PRO A 150 20.03 19.04 -16.65
N ILE A 151 20.33 19.97 -15.73
CA ILE A 151 21.54 19.91 -14.89
C ILE A 151 21.47 18.73 -13.95
N TRP A 152 20.33 18.59 -13.24
CA TRP A 152 20.11 17.51 -12.29
C TRP A 152 20.18 16.13 -12.97
N LYS A 153 19.51 15.96 -14.12
CA LYS A 153 19.55 14.71 -14.91
C LYS A 153 20.96 14.33 -15.40
N LYS A 154 21.80 15.32 -15.72
CA LYS A 154 23.16 15.11 -16.22
C LYS A 154 24.22 15.33 -15.14
N GLN A 155 23.85 15.26 -13.86
CA GLN A 155 24.72 15.67 -12.75
C GLN A 155 26.10 15.02 -12.80
N GLN A 156 26.21 13.70 -12.99
CA GLN A 156 27.50 13.00 -13.01
C GLN A 156 28.43 13.52 -14.13
N GLN A 157 27.87 13.76 -15.32
CA GLN A 157 28.63 14.26 -16.47
C GLN A 157 29.06 15.72 -16.27
N ILE A 158 28.17 16.55 -15.73
CA ILE A 158 28.46 17.95 -15.42
C ILE A 158 29.54 18.04 -14.34
N GLN A 159 29.43 17.25 -13.27
CA GLN A 159 30.43 17.20 -12.20
C GLN A 159 31.81 16.81 -12.72
N ALA A 160 31.92 15.76 -13.53
CA ALA A 160 33.19 15.32 -14.11
C ALA A 160 33.84 16.40 -15.01
N LYS A 161 33.04 17.19 -15.72
CA LYS A 161 33.53 18.31 -16.54
C LYS A 161 33.98 19.49 -15.67
N LEU A 162 33.19 19.85 -14.66
CA LEU A 162 33.45 21.00 -13.80
C LEU A 162 34.60 20.76 -12.81
N GLN A 163 34.83 19.52 -12.39
CA GLN A 163 35.98 19.14 -11.56
C GLN A 163 37.31 19.56 -12.19
N LYS A 164 37.41 19.55 -13.54
CA LYS A 164 38.60 19.99 -14.28
C LYS A 164 38.70 21.52 -14.42
N VAL A 165 37.62 22.25 -14.13
CA VAL A 165 37.53 23.71 -14.29
C VAL A 165 37.82 24.43 -12.99
N SER A 166 37.04 24.14 -11.94
CA SER A 166 37.28 24.66 -10.58
C SER A 166 36.45 23.90 -9.55
N LYS A 167 36.94 23.80 -8.31
CA LYS A 167 36.17 23.22 -7.20
C LYS A 167 34.88 24.00 -6.94
N GLY A 168 34.90 25.32 -7.08
CA GLY A 168 33.71 26.16 -6.88
C GLY A 168 32.59 25.88 -7.86
N ALA A 169 32.92 25.61 -9.12
CA ALA A 169 31.93 25.27 -10.12
C ALA A 169 31.23 23.95 -9.78
N GLN A 170 31.99 22.96 -9.32
CA GLN A 170 31.46 21.69 -8.83
C GLN A 170 30.52 21.92 -7.64
N VAL A 171 30.94 22.68 -6.62
CA VAL A 171 30.11 22.95 -5.43
C VAL A 171 28.80 23.65 -5.79
N ILE A 172 28.83 24.61 -6.72
CA ILE A 172 27.60 25.26 -7.22
C ILE A 172 26.68 24.24 -7.91
N ALA A 173 27.23 23.39 -8.79
CA ALA A 173 26.44 22.36 -9.46
C ALA A 173 25.85 21.33 -8.48
N GLU A 174 26.59 20.93 -7.44
CA GLU A 174 26.08 20.04 -6.37
C GLU A 174 24.94 20.71 -5.60
N TRP A 175 25.11 21.98 -5.24
CA TRP A 175 24.08 22.76 -4.55
C TRP A 175 22.78 22.87 -5.35
N ILE A 176 22.88 23.12 -6.68
CA ILE A 176 21.73 23.13 -7.58
C ILE A 176 21.06 21.75 -7.61
N SER A 177 21.84 20.68 -7.80
CA SER A 177 21.32 19.30 -7.85
C SER A 177 20.56 18.95 -6.58
N TYR A 178 21.14 19.18 -5.40
CA TYR A 178 20.49 18.88 -4.13
C TYR A 178 19.24 19.73 -3.89
N SER A 179 19.23 20.99 -4.35
CA SER A 179 18.05 21.86 -4.23
C SER A 179 16.87 21.34 -5.06
N VAL A 180 17.10 20.94 -6.31
CA VAL A 180 16.06 20.33 -7.16
C VAL A 180 15.60 19.00 -6.56
N GLU A 181 16.54 18.15 -6.16
CA GLU A 181 16.25 16.86 -5.56
C GLU A 181 15.40 16.99 -4.29
N TYR A 182 15.75 17.93 -3.40
CA TYR A 182 14.97 18.25 -2.21
C TYR A 182 13.54 18.66 -2.56
N LYS A 183 13.38 19.59 -3.50
CA LYS A 183 12.06 20.09 -3.95
C LYS A 183 11.17 18.96 -4.44
N LEU A 184 11.66 18.14 -5.38
CA LEU A 184 10.89 17.04 -5.97
C LEU A 184 10.48 15.97 -4.94
N LYS A 185 11.42 15.59 -4.06
CA LYS A 185 11.17 14.61 -3.00
C LYS A 185 10.22 15.15 -1.94
N LYS A 186 10.35 16.42 -1.57
CA LYS A 186 9.48 17.11 -0.61
C LYS A 186 8.04 17.21 -1.11
N GLU A 187 7.83 17.50 -2.39
CA GLU A 187 6.49 17.51 -3.00
C GLU A 187 5.85 16.12 -2.99
N THR A 188 6.60 15.10 -3.38
CA THR A 188 6.15 13.70 -3.35
C THR A 188 5.79 13.29 -1.92
N LEU A 189 6.65 13.59 -0.94
CA LEU A 189 6.40 13.35 0.48
C LEU A 189 5.12 14.04 0.96
N THR A 190 4.92 15.30 0.59
CA THR A 190 3.74 16.07 0.98
C THR A 190 2.47 15.47 0.40
N SER A 191 2.50 15.05 -0.87
CA SER A 191 1.40 14.34 -1.51
C SER A 191 1.06 13.04 -0.80
N SER A 192 2.06 12.20 -0.48
CA SER A 192 1.84 10.93 0.24
C SER A 192 1.29 11.16 1.65
N LYS A 193 1.79 12.16 2.37
CA LYS A 193 1.28 12.54 3.70
C LYS A 193 -0.18 13.01 3.67
N ARG A 194 -0.62 13.68 2.60
CA ARG A 194 -2.04 14.08 2.42
C ARG A 194 -2.94 12.87 2.15
N ARG A 195 -2.47 11.88 1.40
CA ARG A 195 -3.22 10.65 1.08
C ARG A 195 -3.39 9.72 2.30
N LEU A 196 -2.42 9.70 3.21
CA LEU A 196 -2.41 8.82 4.38
C LEU A 196 -3.71 8.87 5.22
N PRO A 197 -4.18 10.03 5.72
CA PRO A 197 -5.38 10.09 6.55
C PRO A 197 -6.66 9.68 5.80
N GLU A 198 -6.72 9.88 4.48
CA GLU A 198 -7.84 9.44 3.66
C GLU A 198 -7.90 7.90 3.60
N LEU A 199 -6.75 7.23 3.45
CA LEU A 199 -6.66 5.77 3.48
C LEU A 199 -6.98 5.22 4.87
N GLU A 200 -6.48 5.83 5.94
CA GLU A 200 -6.79 5.42 7.32
C GLU A 200 -8.29 5.52 7.62
N LYS A 201 -8.95 6.60 7.15
CA LYS A 201 -10.41 6.75 7.25
C LYS A 201 -11.14 5.66 6.46
N LYS A 202 -10.71 5.35 5.23
CA LYS A 202 -11.31 4.27 4.42
C LYS A 202 -11.18 2.91 5.09
N VAL A 203 -10.00 2.58 5.63
CA VAL A 203 -9.76 1.34 6.40
C VAL A 203 -10.68 1.28 7.62
N LYS A 204 -10.76 2.34 8.41
CA LYS A 204 -11.63 2.39 9.61
C LYS A 204 -13.11 2.19 9.26
N ASN A 205 -13.60 2.86 8.22
CA ASN A 205 -14.97 2.71 7.75
C ASN A 205 -15.24 1.27 7.28
N GLN A 206 -14.28 0.68 6.57
CA GLN A 206 -14.37 -0.70 6.07
C GLN A 206 -14.45 -1.71 7.22
N VAL A 207 -13.62 -1.55 8.26
CA VAL A 207 -13.68 -2.36 9.48
C VAL A 207 -15.04 -2.24 10.17
N SER A 208 -15.59 -1.02 10.24
CA SER A 208 -16.91 -0.78 10.86
C SER A 208 -18.03 -1.48 10.09
N LYS A 209 -18.00 -1.43 8.75
CA LYS A 209 -18.97 -2.13 7.89
C LYS A 209 -18.89 -3.65 8.03
N ILE A 210 -17.68 -4.20 8.13
CA ILE A 210 -17.47 -5.64 8.40
C ILE A 210 -18.09 -6.03 9.74
N ALA A 211 -17.90 -5.21 10.78
CA ALA A 211 -18.48 -5.46 12.11
C ALA A 211 -20.02 -5.44 12.07
N GLU A 212 -20.62 -4.50 11.33
CA GLU A 212 -22.07 -4.45 11.14
C GLU A 212 -22.62 -5.69 10.44
N ILE A 213 -21.97 -6.13 9.34
CA ILE A 213 -22.38 -7.35 8.62
C ILE A 213 -22.26 -8.59 9.52
N ASN A 214 -21.17 -8.72 10.28
CA ASN A 214 -21.00 -9.83 11.23
C ASN A 214 -22.12 -9.84 12.29
N ALA A 215 -22.49 -8.67 12.82
CA ALA A 215 -23.60 -8.59 13.79
C ALA A 215 -24.94 -9.03 13.17
N GLN A 216 -25.20 -8.66 11.91
CA GLN A 216 -26.40 -9.11 11.20
C GLN A 216 -26.39 -10.63 10.94
N ILE A 217 -25.23 -11.21 10.62
CA ILE A 217 -25.08 -12.67 10.45
C ILE A 217 -25.43 -13.40 11.74
N LEU A 218 -24.89 -12.96 12.89
CA LEU A 218 -25.16 -13.59 14.19
C LEU A 218 -26.65 -13.56 14.55
N ILE A 219 -27.32 -12.43 14.33
CA ILE A 219 -28.77 -12.31 14.57
C ILE A 219 -29.56 -13.30 13.69
N LEU A 220 -29.18 -13.45 12.42
CA LEU A 220 -29.84 -14.41 11.53
C LEU A 220 -29.57 -15.86 11.94
N GLU A 221 -28.37 -16.18 12.41
CA GLU A 221 -28.01 -17.52 12.88
C GLU A 221 -28.80 -17.92 14.14
N GLU A 222 -29.02 -16.97 15.05
CA GLU A 222 -29.89 -17.12 16.21
C GLU A 222 -31.34 -17.41 15.77
N GLN A 223 -31.90 -16.58 14.88
CA GLN A 223 -33.26 -16.78 14.34
C GLN A 223 -33.41 -18.11 13.59
N ILE A 224 -32.40 -18.52 12.82
CA ILE A 224 -32.38 -19.83 12.14
C ILE A 224 -32.44 -20.96 13.16
N SER A 225 -31.68 -20.86 14.25
CA SER A 225 -31.63 -21.87 15.31
C SER A 225 -32.96 -21.96 16.06
N GLU A 226 -33.59 -20.83 16.41
CA GLU A 226 -34.91 -20.80 17.02
C GLU A 226 -35.98 -21.47 16.13
N VAL A 227 -35.99 -21.15 14.83
CA VAL A 227 -36.95 -21.75 13.89
C VAL A 227 -36.72 -23.26 13.74
N LYS A 228 -35.47 -23.72 13.71
CA LYS A 228 -35.14 -25.15 13.69
C LYS A 228 -35.66 -25.87 14.94
N ILE A 229 -35.38 -25.32 16.13
CA ILE A 229 -35.86 -25.88 17.40
C ILE A 229 -37.40 -25.96 17.42
N ASN A 230 -38.10 -24.96 16.88
CA ASN A 230 -39.57 -24.98 16.79
C ASN A 230 -40.10 -26.04 15.81
N ILE A 231 -39.38 -26.33 14.72
CA ILE A 231 -39.71 -27.42 13.80
C ILE A 231 -39.49 -28.78 14.49
N ASP A 232 -38.35 -28.95 15.16
CA ASP A 232 -37.96 -30.21 15.80
C ASP A 232 -38.84 -30.57 17.02
N ASN A 233 -39.35 -29.57 17.74
CA ASN A 233 -40.27 -29.76 18.86
C ASN A 233 -41.73 -29.96 18.44
N SER A 234 -42.06 -29.84 17.14
CA SER A 234 -43.42 -30.08 16.67
C SER A 234 -43.71 -31.58 16.76
N PRO A 235 -44.77 -32.02 17.46
CA PRO A 235 -45.13 -33.44 17.60
C PRO A 235 -45.75 -33.96 16.29
N GLY A 236 -45.03 -33.86 15.18
CA GLY A 236 -45.37 -34.56 13.95
C GLY A 236 -45.01 -36.02 14.18
N ASP A 237 -46.01 -36.90 14.11
CA ASP A 237 -45.89 -38.34 14.25
C ASP A 237 -44.55 -38.84 13.67
N GLU A 238 -43.76 -39.54 14.48
CA GLU A 238 -42.69 -40.43 14.01
C GLU A 238 -43.35 -41.56 13.18
N GLU A 239 -44.00 -41.23 12.07
CA GLU A 239 -44.44 -42.20 11.09
C GLU A 239 -43.18 -42.77 10.45
N GLU A 240 -42.70 -43.84 11.09
CA GLU A 240 -41.98 -44.99 10.55
C GLU A 240 -41.68 -44.86 9.05
N GLN A 241 -40.70 -44.00 8.72
CA GLN A 241 -40.12 -43.91 7.38
C GLN A 241 -39.36 -45.20 7.13
N THR A 242 -40.09 -46.15 6.58
CA THR A 242 -39.62 -47.40 6.00
C THR A 242 -38.44 -47.13 5.06
N GLU A 243 -37.40 -47.94 5.23
CA GLU A 243 -36.01 -47.80 4.79
C GLU A 243 -35.75 -47.83 3.25
N GLU A 244 -36.67 -47.41 2.38
CA GLU A 244 -36.61 -47.79 0.95
C GLU A 244 -36.06 -46.76 -0.06
N GLU A 245 -35.72 -45.52 0.31
CA GLU A 245 -35.22 -44.51 -0.65
C GLU A 245 -33.80 -43.95 -0.38
N MET A 246 -32.92 -44.76 0.23
CA MET A 246 -31.47 -44.54 0.11
C MET A 246 -30.90 -45.28 -1.11
N SER A 247 -31.27 -44.84 -2.32
CA SER A 247 -30.54 -45.19 -3.53
C SER A 247 -30.82 -44.19 -4.63
N VAL A 248 -29.76 -43.83 -5.35
CA VAL A 248 -29.73 -43.02 -6.58
C VAL A 248 -29.52 -41.51 -6.37
N ILE A 249 -28.48 -41.00 -7.06
CA ILE A 249 -28.08 -39.60 -7.29
C ILE A 249 -27.14 -39.06 -6.18
N SER A 250 -25.83 -38.83 -6.33
CA SER A 250 -25.03 -38.52 -7.53
C SER A 250 -23.54 -38.77 -7.27
N MET A 251 -22.93 -39.61 -8.10
CA MET A 251 -21.48 -39.71 -8.27
C MET A 251 -20.99 -38.60 -9.21
N ARG A 252 -20.15 -37.68 -8.72
CA ARG A 252 -18.94 -37.17 -9.42
C ARG A 252 -18.27 -36.05 -8.64
N SER A 253 -17.12 -36.35 -8.04
CA SER A 253 -16.00 -35.41 -8.02
C SER A 253 -14.70 -36.21 -7.92
N THR A 254 -13.90 -36.08 -8.96
CA THR A 254 -12.59 -36.70 -9.16
C THR A 254 -11.55 -36.08 -8.24
N ASN A 255 -10.86 -36.96 -7.51
CA ASN A 255 -9.68 -36.66 -6.72
C ASN A 255 -8.52 -36.13 -7.58
N LEU A 256 -7.93 -34.99 -7.17
CA LEU A 256 -6.55 -34.63 -7.47
C LEU A 256 -5.77 -34.68 -6.16
N SER A 257 -4.94 -35.71 -6.04
CA SER A 257 -4.04 -36.00 -4.94
C SER A 257 -2.77 -35.15 -5.08
N VAL A 258 -2.52 -34.25 -4.13
CA VAL A 258 -1.23 -33.59 -3.94
C VAL A 258 -0.74 -33.92 -2.54
N LYS A 259 0.37 -34.64 -2.46
CA LYS A 259 1.04 -35.03 -1.21
C LYS A 259 1.73 -33.83 -0.56
N PRO A 260 1.61 -33.63 0.77
CA PRO A 260 2.54 -32.79 1.51
C PRO A 260 3.78 -33.60 1.92
N LYS A 261 4.97 -33.07 1.66
CA LYS A 261 6.23 -33.52 2.27
C LYS A 261 6.44 -32.74 3.57
N ASN A 262 6.52 -33.47 4.68
CA ASN A 262 7.06 -33.01 5.95
C ASN A 262 8.58 -32.80 5.83
N GLU A 263 9.07 -31.64 6.27
CA GLU A 263 10.41 -31.51 6.85
C GLU A 263 10.30 -30.64 8.11
N GLU A 264 10.47 -31.28 9.27
CA GLU A 264 10.71 -30.61 10.55
C GLU A 264 12.09 -29.96 10.53
N LYS A 265 12.17 -28.69 10.94
CA LYS A 265 13.39 -28.12 11.50
C LYS A 265 13.07 -27.35 12.77
N VAL A 266 13.41 -27.99 13.88
CA VAL A 266 13.53 -27.40 15.21
C VAL A 266 14.69 -26.39 15.17
N VAL A 267 14.40 -25.12 15.45
CA VAL A 267 15.40 -24.14 15.84
C VAL A 267 14.87 -23.41 17.08
N SER A 268 15.46 -23.72 18.22
CA SER A 268 15.39 -22.92 19.44
C SER A 268 16.24 -21.67 19.27
N PHE A 269 15.77 -20.49 19.69
CA PHE A 269 16.66 -19.42 20.18
C PHE A 269 15.96 -18.44 21.12
N ALA A 270 16.81 -17.91 21.99
CA ALA A 270 16.62 -17.18 23.25
C ALA A 270 15.62 -16.01 23.28
N GLN A 271 15.07 -15.84 24.48
CA GLN A 271 14.37 -14.66 24.98
C GLN A 271 15.36 -13.51 25.18
N ASP A 272 14.98 -12.31 24.75
CA ASP A 272 15.32 -11.08 25.46
C ASP A 272 14.06 -10.23 25.56
N GLY A 273 13.77 -9.83 26.79
CA GLY A 273 12.50 -9.24 27.19
C GLY A 273 12.46 -7.73 27.06
N PHE A 274 11.23 -7.21 26.99
CA PHE A 274 10.85 -5.94 27.61
C PHE A 274 9.41 -6.08 28.10
N ALA A 275 9.20 -5.64 29.34
CA ALA A 275 8.02 -5.89 30.15
C ALA A 275 7.07 -4.68 30.22
N GLU A 276 5.83 -5.01 30.61
CA GLU A 276 4.76 -4.18 31.22
C GLU A 276 4.00 -3.20 30.30
N GLU A 277 2.67 -3.04 30.38
CA GLU A 277 1.80 -3.07 31.58
C GLU A 277 0.30 -3.30 31.24
N ILE A 278 -0.32 -4.25 31.97
CA ILE A 278 -1.68 -4.33 32.58
C ILE A 278 -2.95 -3.97 31.76
N VAL A 279 -3.92 -4.91 31.69
CA VAL A 279 -5.28 -4.83 32.31
C VAL A 279 -5.90 -6.25 32.42
N GLN A 280 -6.34 -6.59 33.64
CA GLN A 280 -7.06 -7.80 34.05
C GLN A 280 -8.54 -7.78 33.61
N ARG A 281 -9.13 -8.95 33.29
CA ARG A 281 -10.43 -9.38 33.85
C ARG A 281 -10.82 -10.84 33.52
N SER A 282 -11.04 -11.58 34.62
CA SER A 282 -12.04 -12.63 34.91
C SER A 282 -12.22 -13.87 34.02
N ASN A 283 -11.88 -15.00 34.64
CA ASN A 283 -12.41 -16.35 34.39
C ASN A 283 -13.94 -16.43 34.49
N ILE A 284 -14.57 -17.12 33.54
CA ILE A 284 -15.74 -17.98 33.77
C ILE A 284 -15.57 -19.21 32.86
N LYS A 285 -15.45 -20.39 33.48
CA LYS A 285 -15.69 -21.69 32.86
C LYS A 285 -17.12 -22.08 33.21
N ASP A 286 -17.91 -22.55 32.25
CA ASP A 286 -18.90 -23.61 32.47
C ASP A 286 -19.44 -24.18 31.14
N THR A 287 -19.18 -25.48 30.98
CA THR A 287 -19.99 -26.60 30.47
C THR A 287 -21.22 -26.33 29.58
N LEU A 288 -21.23 -26.88 28.35
CA LEU A 288 -22.42 -27.48 27.71
C LEU A 288 -22.04 -28.35 26.49
N SER A 289 -22.87 -29.36 26.27
CA SER A 289 -22.71 -30.59 25.47
C SER A 289 -22.92 -30.43 23.96
N GLU A 290 -22.22 -31.27 23.20
CA GLU A 290 -22.24 -31.38 21.74
C GLU A 290 -23.53 -32.01 21.18
N VAL A 291 -24.07 -31.41 20.11
CA VAL A 291 -25.05 -32.01 19.18
C VAL A 291 -24.48 -31.82 17.77
N PRO A 292 -24.48 -32.84 16.88
CA PRO A 292 -23.92 -32.72 15.54
C PRO A 292 -24.91 -32.01 14.61
N ASN A 293 -24.47 -30.94 13.93
CA ASN A 293 -25.29 -30.19 12.97
C ASN A 293 -24.54 -30.11 11.64
N GLU A 294 -25.02 -30.83 10.63
CA GLU A 294 -24.53 -30.73 9.25
C GLU A 294 -25.15 -29.50 8.59
N GLY A 295 -24.38 -28.42 8.47
CA GLY A 295 -24.86 -27.21 7.81
C GLY A 295 -23.83 -26.08 7.82
N CYS A 296 -23.05 -26.00 6.74
CA CYS A 296 -21.98 -25.03 6.49
C CYS A 296 -20.71 -25.27 7.32
N ASP A 297 -19.71 -25.92 6.71
CA ASP A 297 -18.33 -26.03 7.20
C ASP A 297 -17.67 -24.64 7.33
N ILE A 298 -18.04 -23.91 8.37
CA ILE A 298 -17.21 -22.87 8.96
C ILE A 298 -16.91 -23.42 10.35
N LYS A 299 -15.79 -24.14 10.46
CA LYS A 299 -15.18 -24.47 11.75
C LYS A 299 -15.23 -23.22 12.61
N GLU A 300 -15.80 -23.32 13.80
CA GLU A 300 -15.65 -22.33 14.87
C GLU A 300 -14.16 -22.10 15.13
N GLN A 301 -13.55 -21.25 14.33
CA GLN A 301 -12.37 -20.54 14.77
C GLN A 301 -12.93 -19.50 15.73
N ASN A 302 -12.73 -19.75 17.03
CA ASN A 302 -12.57 -18.68 17.99
C ASN A 302 -11.52 -17.72 17.40
N ILE A 303 -11.97 -16.73 16.63
CA ILE A 303 -11.14 -15.61 16.22
C ILE A 303 -11.01 -14.77 17.50
N LEU A 304 -10.08 -15.21 18.34
CA LEU A 304 -9.27 -14.27 19.09
C LEU A 304 -8.92 -13.18 18.06
N ILE A 305 -9.32 -11.93 18.33
CA ILE A 305 -8.88 -10.79 17.54
C ILE A 305 -7.37 -10.71 17.78
N ASP A 306 -6.64 -11.52 17.01
CA ASP A 306 -5.21 -11.55 17.00
C ASP A 306 -4.84 -10.26 16.30
N THR A 307 -4.62 -9.22 17.11
CA THR A 307 -3.96 -7.99 16.67
C THR A 307 -2.83 -8.42 15.75
N PRO A 308 -2.82 -8.01 14.46
CA PRO A 308 -1.91 -8.59 13.49
C PRO A 308 -0.47 -8.46 14.02
N ARG A 309 0.12 -9.59 14.42
CA ARG A 309 1.55 -9.63 14.72
C ARG A 309 2.24 -9.39 13.39
N PHE A 310 2.80 -8.19 13.26
CA PHE A 310 3.63 -7.82 12.14
C PHE A 310 4.72 -8.88 11.99
N ILE A 311 4.67 -9.63 10.89
CA ILE A 311 5.79 -10.45 10.46
C ILE A 311 6.88 -9.46 10.10
N GLU A 312 7.91 -9.33 10.94
CA GLU A 312 9.19 -8.75 10.52
C GLU A 312 9.77 -9.65 9.42
N SER A 313 9.35 -9.42 8.18
CA SER A 313 9.99 -10.03 7.03
C SER A 313 11.40 -9.46 6.95
N LYS A 314 12.39 -10.22 7.42
CA LYS A 314 13.79 -9.96 7.10
C LYS A 314 13.91 -9.99 5.58
N PHE A 315 14.15 -8.82 5.00
CA PHE A 315 14.37 -8.65 3.57
C PHE A 315 15.48 -9.60 3.09
N PRO A 316 15.35 -10.25 1.92
CA PRO A 316 16.49 -10.89 1.29
C PRO A 316 17.54 -9.81 1.02
N ASN A 317 18.76 -10.02 1.52
CA ASN A 317 19.91 -9.18 1.23
C ASN A 317 20.16 -9.20 -0.29
N PHE A 318 19.70 -8.18 -1.00
CA PHE A 318 20.13 -7.92 -2.37
C PHE A 318 21.60 -7.50 -2.32
N ASN A 319 22.48 -8.46 -2.54
CA ASN A 319 23.90 -8.20 -2.69
C ASN A 319 24.10 -7.52 -4.05
N LEU A 320 24.16 -6.19 -4.05
CA LEU A 320 24.15 -5.29 -5.21
C LEU A 320 25.44 -5.33 -6.06
N MET A 321 26.17 -6.45 -6.07
CA MET A 321 27.52 -6.57 -6.64
C MET A 321 27.69 -7.71 -7.66
N SER A 322 26.63 -8.35 -8.15
CA SER A 322 26.76 -9.30 -9.26
C SER A 322 26.58 -8.58 -10.61
N GLU A 323 27.70 -8.33 -11.30
CA GLU A 323 27.75 -7.82 -12.69
C GLU A 323 27.17 -8.82 -13.72
N ASP A 324 26.76 -10.01 -13.31
CA ASP A 324 26.36 -11.12 -14.21
C ASP A 324 24.87 -11.13 -14.62
N LEU A 325 24.06 -10.14 -14.22
CA LEU A 325 22.60 -10.13 -14.52
C LEU A 325 22.20 -9.38 -15.80
N TYR A 326 23.16 -8.84 -16.56
CA TYR A 326 22.91 -8.09 -17.81
C TYR A 326 23.66 -8.64 -19.03
N GLY A 327 23.91 -9.95 -19.06
CA GLY A 327 24.50 -10.61 -20.22
C GLY A 327 23.45 -11.18 -21.17
N GLU A 328 22.85 -10.34 -22.02
CA GLU A 328 22.56 -10.64 -23.44
C GLU A 328 21.74 -9.50 -24.07
N GLU A 329 22.29 -8.87 -25.13
CA GLU A 329 21.57 -7.89 -25.93
C GLU A 329 20.39 -8.55 -26.67
N PRO A 330 19.19 -7.96 -26.65
CA PRO A 330 18.04 -8.54 -27.32
C PRO A 330 18.26 -8.53 -28.85
N LYS A 331 18.24 -9.72 -29.45
CA LYS A 331 18.26 -9.89 -30.90
C LYS A 331 17.01 -9.24 -31.50
N LYS A 332 17.23 -8.33 -32.45
CA LYS A 332 16.17 -7.68 -33.24
C LYS A 332 15.40 -8.74 -34.05
N SER A 333 14.23 -9.15 -33.57
CA SER A 333 13.24 -9.84 -34.40
C SER A 333 12.44 -8.82 -35.22
N LYS A 334 12.16 -9.19 -36.48
CA LYS A 334 11.42 -8.39 -37.45
C LYS A 334 10.01 -8.08 -36.93
N GLU A 335 9.56 -6.86 -37.21
CA GLU A 335 8.22 -6.33 -36.96
C GLU A 335 7.21 -7.05 -37.86
N ASP A 336 6.28 -7.78 -37.26
CA ASP A 336 5.00 -8.10 -37.87
C ASP A 336 3.95 -7.23 -37.16
N GLU A 337 3.27 -6.38 -37.95
CA GLU A 337 2.23 -5.45 -37.52
C GLU A 337 0.94 -6.20 -37.15
N ASP A 338 0.81 -6.62 -35.89
CA ASP A 338 -0.49 -6.98 -35.31
C ASP A 338 -0.89 -5.92 -34.27
N HIS A 339 -1.77 -5.01 -34.69
CA HIS A 339 -2.46 -4.07 -33.81
C HIS A 339 -3.39 -4.85 -32.87
N VAL A 340 -2.96 -5.04 -31.61
CA VAL A 340 -3.84 -5.47 -30.53
C VAL A 340 -4.49 -4.24 -29.91
N ASP A 341 -5.76 -4.00 -30.23
CA ASP A 341 -6.59 -3.02 -29.53
C ASP A 341 -6.84 -3.52 -28.10
N ILE A 342 -6.23 -2.85 -27.13
CA ILE A 342 -6.50 -3.06 -25.70
C ILE A 342 -7.79 -2.33 -25.36
N ILE A 343 -8.90 -3.07 -25.36
CA ILE A 343 -10.20 -2.58 -24.88
C ILE A 343 -10.19 -2.60 -23.35
N TYR A 344 -10.22 -1.41 -22.73
CA TYR A 344 -10.45 -1.27 -21.29
C TYR A 344 -11.95 -1.23 -21.02
N GLU A 345 -12.53 -2.37 -20.63
CA GLU A 345 -13.85 -2.42 -20.02
C GLU A 345 -13.73 -2.04 -18.53
N ASP A 346 -13.87 -0.74 -18.23
CA ASP A 346 -14.66 -0.24 -17.11
C ASP A 346 -14.51 1.28 -16.95
N ASN A 347 -15.56 1.99 -17.36
CA ASN A 347 -15.77 3.41 -17.12
C ASN A 347 -16.34 3.60 -15.71
N HIS A 348 -15.59 4.35 -14.88
CA HIS A 348 -15.94 4.97 -13.59
C HIS A 348 -15.16 4.47 -12.37
N GLU A 349 -13.86 4.75 -12.34
CA GLU A 349 -13.20 5.34 -11.18
C GLU A 349 -11.88 5.96 -11.65
N LEU A 350 -11.77 7.29 -11.58
CA LEU A 350 -10.54 8.03 -11.84
C LEU A 350 -9.46 7.62 -10.83
N MET A 351 -8.82 6.49 -11.04
CA MET A 351 -7.45 6.23 -10.62
C MET A 351 -6.54 7.04 -11.53
N GLY A 352 -6.61 8.37 -11.39
CA GLY A 352 -5.58 9.31 -11.86
C GLY A 352 -4.31 9.12 -11.04
N CYS A 353 -3.72 7.94 -11.13
CA CYS A 353 -2.41 7.64 -10.59
C CYS A 353 -1.38 8.21 -11.57
N CYS A 354 -0.50 9.06 -11.03
CA CYS A 354 0.66 9.62 -11.71
C CYS A 354 0.35 10.67 -12.80
N ARG A 355 0.34 11.94 -12.39
CA ARG A 355 0.83 13.02 -13.25
C ARG A 355 2.17 12.55 -13.84
N SER A 356 2.21 12.34 -15.14
CA SER A 356 3.29 11.75 -15.93
C SER A 356 4.54 12.65 -15.98
N ARG A 357 5.16 12.97 -14.84
CA ARG A 357 6.34 13.85 -14.80
C ARG A 357 7.56 13.34 -14.07
N PHE A 358 7.49 12.24 -13.30
CA PHE A 358 8.69 11.67 -12.69
C PHE A 358 8.71 10.16 -12.85
N PHE A 359 9.81 9.68 -13.42
CA PHE A 359 10.05 8.30 -13.86
C PHE A 359 9.98 7.31 -12.68
N CYS A 360 9.37 6.14 -12.92
CA CYS A 360 9.75 4.92 -12.20
C CYS A 360 11.14 4.52 -12.70
N PHE A 361 12.12 4.42 -11.79
CA PHE A 361 13.42 3.82 -12.05
C PHE A 361 13.37 2.33 -11.74
#